data_AF-A0A7X3LAL0-F1
#
_entry.id   AF-A0A7X3LAL0-F1
#
_cell.length_a   1.000
_cell.length_b   1.000
_cell.length_c   1.000
_cell.angle_alpha   90.00
_cell.angle_beta   90.00
_cell.angle_gamma   90.00
#
_symmetry.space_group_name_H-M   'P 1'
#
loop_
_entity.id
_entity.type
_entity.pdbx_description
1 polymer ?
#
loop_
_entity_poly.entity_id
_entity_poly.type
_entity_poly.pdbx_seq_one_letter_code
_entity_poly.pdbx_strand_id
1 'polypeptide(L)'
;MDRDVTVHLPHSLTDAAERIAREGGTTLDAFVASAVAEKLSAMKTAAFLAERGRRADLDAFDRFMNRPNGLPPAPEDRLDD
;
A
#
# COMPACT_ATOMS: atom_id res chain seq x y z
N MET A 1 -18.38 -15.09 -6.52
CA MET A 1 -18.54 -16.13 -5.51
C MET A 1 -17.51 -15.86 -4.45
N ASP A 2 -17.92 -15.37 -3.29
CA ASP A 2 -17.05 -15.43 -2.11
C ASP A 2 -16.82 -16.91 -1.79
N ARG A 3 -15.56 -17.26 -1.54
CA ARG A 3 -15.18 -18.58 -1.07
C ARG A 3 -14.70 -18.40 0.36
N ASP A 4 -15.43 -19.01 1.29
CA ASP A 4 -15.01 -19.06 2.68
C ASP A 4 -13.71 -19.87 2.80
N VAL A 5 -12.75 -19.34 3.54
CA VAL A 5 -11.45 -19.98 3.83
C VAL A 5 -11.32 -20.11 5.34
N THR A 6 -11.22 -21.34 5.83
CA THR A 6 -10.93 -21.62 7.25
C THR A 6 -9.43 -21.81 7.45
N VAL A 7 -8.86 -21.05 8.38
CA VAL A 7 -7.43 -21.15 8.75
C VAL A 7 -7.33 -21.40 10.25
N HIS A 8 -6.49 -22.36 10.64
CA HIS A 8 -6.16 -22.58 12.04
C HIS A 8 -4.90 -21.80 12.42
N LEU A 9 -5.04 -20.84 13.32
CA LEU A 9 -3.94 -20.03 13.85
C LEU A 9 -3.51 -20.56 15.22
N PRO A 10 -2.22 -20.45 15.58
CA PRO A 10 -1.77 -20.69 16.95
C PRO A 10 -2.52 -19.79 17.94
N HIS A 11 -2.82 -20.29 19.14
CA HIS A 11 -3.65 -19.58 20.13
C HIS A 11 -3.14 -18.16 20.43
N SER A 12 -1.83 -18.01 20.63
CA SER A 12 -1.20 -16.70 20.89
C SER A 12 -1.38 -15.71 19.75
N LEU A 13 -1.47 -16.19 18.51
CA LEU A 13 -1.68 -15.33 17.34
C LEU A 13 -3.14 -14.93 17.21
N THR A 14 -4.07 -15.84 17.51
CA THR A 14 -5.50 -15.54 17.59
C THR A 14 -5.76 -14.47 18.64
N ASP A 15 -5.24 -14.62 19.86
CA ASP A 15 -5.42 -13.65 20.96
C ASP A 15 -4.90 -12.26 20.58
N ALA A 16 -3.73 -12.22 19.94
CA ALA A 16 -3.12 -10.97 19.49
C ALA A 16 -3.96 -10.30 18.39
N ALA A 17 -4.43 -11.06 17.40
CA ALA A 17 -5.26 -10.55 16.31
C ALA A 17 -6.61 -10.03 16.83
N GLU A 18 -7.25 -10.74 17.75
CA GLU A 18 -8.50 -10.30 18.37
C GLU A 18 -8.34 -9.01 19.17
N ARG A 19 -7.25 -8.89 19.94
CA ARG A 19 -6.94 -7.66 20.68
C ARG A 19 -6.80 -6.47 19.73
N ILE A 20 -6.00 -6.62 18.68
CA ILE A 20 -5.74 -5.54 17.70
C ILE A 20 -7.03 -5.19 16.94
N ALA A 21 -7.80 -6.18 16.52
CA ALA A 21 -9.08 -5.95 15.85
C ALA A 21 -10.02 -5.12 16.73
N ARG A 22 -10.11 -5.47 18.02
CA ARG A 22 -10.92 -4.74 19.00
C ARG A 22 -10.45 -3.31 19.23
N GLU A 23 -9.14 -3.11 19.40
CA GLU A 23 -8.54 -1.77 19.53
C GLU A 23 -8.80 -0.91 18.30
N GLY A 24 -8.81 -1.51 17.11
CA GLY A 24 -9.15 -0.87 15.84
C GLY A 24 -10.65 -0.77 15.54
N GLY A 25 -11.53 -1.21 16.44
CA GLY A 25 -12.99 -1.17 16.24
C GLY A 25 -13.50 -2.04 15.09
N THR A 26 -12.80 -3.12 14.75
CA THR A 26 -13.13 -4.04 13.66
C THR A 26 -13.32 -5.47 14.15
N THR A 27 -13.87 -6.34 13.31
CA THR A 27 -13.99 -7.78 13.61
C THR A 27 -12.70 -8.52 13.30
N LEU A 28 -12.49 -9.68 13.91
CA LEU A 28 -11.34 -10.55 13.59
C LEU A 28 -11.30 -10.89 12.09
N ASP A 29 -12.44 -11.24 11.50
CA ASP A 29 -12.52 -11.58 10.07
C ASP A 29 -12.11 -10.42 9.17
N ALA A 30 -12.58 -9.20 9.48
CA ALA A 30 -12.20 -8.01 8.72
C ALA A 30 -10.71 -7.68 8.88
N PHE A 31 -10.15 -7.89 10.07
CA PHE A 31 -8.72 -7.76 10.33
C PHE A 31 -7.89 -8.80 9.55
N VAL A 32 -8.32 -10.06 9.52
CA VAL A 32 -7.63 -11.12 8.77
C VAL A 32 -7.72 -10.86 7.27
N ALA A 33 -8.89 -10.44 6.77
CA ALA A 33 -9.07 -10.08 5.38
C ALA A 33 -8.15 -8.93 4.95
N SER A 34 -8.01 -7.89 5.78
CA SER A 34 -7.10 -6.77 5.49
C SER A 34 -5.63 -7.21 5.52
N ALA A 35 -5.23 -8.05 6.49
CA ALA A 35 -3.88 -8.60 6.55
C ALA A 35 -3.54 -9.45 5.32
N VAL A 36 -4.49 -10.25 4.82
CA VAL A 36 -4.34 -11.01 3.57
C VAL A 36 -4.20 -10.07 2.38
N ALA A 37 -5.04 -9.04 2.28
CA ALA A 37 -4.97 -8.05 1.21
C ALA A 37 -3.62 -7.31 1.22
N GLU A 38 -3.14 -6.92 2.40
CA GLU A 38 -1.84 -6.28 2.59
C GLU A 38 -0.70 -7.21 2.17
N LYS A 39 -0.73 -8.48 2.61
CA LYS A 39 0.30 -9.45 2.23
C LYS A 39 0.34 -9.69 0.72
N LEU A 40 -0.83 -9.82 0.08
CA LEU A 40 -0.94 -9.96 -1.37
C LEU A 40 -0.42 -8.72 -2.09
N SER A 41 -0.74 -7.52 -1.58
CA SER A 41 -0.23 -6.25 -2.10
C SER A 41 1.30 -6.23 -2.02
N ALA A 42 1.87 -6.45 -0.82
CA ALA A 42 3.31 -6.46 -0.59
C ALA A 42 4.05 -7.46 -1.50
N MET A 43 3.49 -8.65 -1.71
CA MET A 43 4.08 -9.66 -2.62
C MET A 43 4.03 -9.25 -4.09
N LYS A 44 3.01 -8.47 -4.50
CA LYS A 44 2.81 -8.06 -5.90
C LYS A 44 3.46 -6.72 -6.22
N THR A 45 3.77 -5.88 -5.24
CA THR A 45 4.24 -4.49 -5.44
C THR A 45 5.45 -4.42 -6.38
N ALA A 46 6.49 -5.21 -6.15
CA ALA A 46 7.70 -5.14 -6.98
C ALA A 46 7.43 -5.50 -8.45
N ALA A 47 6.70 -6.59 -8.70
CA ALA A 47 6.33 -7.01 -10.05
C ALA A 47 5.39 -6.01 -10.72
N PHE A 48 4.42 -5.46 -9.98
CA PHE A 48 3.51 -4.43 -10.48
C PHE A 48 4.25 -3.14 -10.88
N LEU A 49 5.18 -2.66 -10.04
CA LEU A 49 5.98 -1.47 -10.33
C LEU A 49 6.91 -1.70 -11.52
N ALA A 50 7.55 -2.87 -11.62
CA ALA A 50 8.35 -3.22 -12.78
C ALA A 50 7.52 -3.23 -14.07
N GLU A 51 6.35 -3.90 -14.06
CA GLU A 51 5.43 -3.94 -15.20
C GLU A 51 4.94 -2.55 -15.62
N ARG A 52 4.56 -1.73 -14.63
CA ARG A 52 4.15 -0.35 -14.87
C ARG A 52 5.29 0.49 -15.41
N GLY A 53 6.51 0.32 -14.89
CA GLY A 53 7.71 1.02 -15.35
C GLY A 53 8.02 0.75 -16.82
N ARG A 54 7.78 -0.46 -17.33
CA ARG A 54 7.93 -0.77 -18.77
C ARG A 54 7.04 0.06 -19.69
N ARG A 55 5.94 0.61 -19.17
CA ARG A 55 5.01 1.47 -19.90
C ARG A 55 5.28 2.96 -19.69
N ALA A 56 6.32 3.32 -18.96
CA ALA A 56 6.67 4.71 -18.71
C ALA A 56 7.32 5.33 -19.96
N ASP A 57 6.92 6.56 -20.26
CA ASP A 57 7.60 7.44 -21.21
C ASP A 57 8.44 8.44 -20.39
N LEU A 58 9.73 8.16 -20.27
CA LEU A 58 10.66 8.99 -19.50
C LEU A 58 10.90 10.34 -20.20
N ASP A 59 10.82 10.41 -21.53
CA ASP A 59 10.96 11.67 -22.26
C ASP A 59 9.77 12.59 -21.99
N ALA A 60 8.55 12.03 -21.91
CA ALA A 60 7.37 12.78 -21.50
C ALA A 60 7.47 13.26 -20.05
N PHE A 61 8.01 12.44 -19.16
CA PHE A 61 8.27 12.82 -17.78
C PHE A 61 9.24 14.01 -17.70
N ASP A 62 10.37 13.95 -18.40
CA ASP A 62 11.37 15.02 -18.39
C ASP A 62 10.82 16.32 -18.98
N ARG A 63 10.04 16.24 -20.08
CA ARG A 63 9.36 17.42 -20.63
C ARG A 63 8.39 18.04 -19.63
N PHE A 64 7.67 17.23 -18.86
CA PHE A 64 6.73 17.72 -17.85
C PHE A 64 7.46 18.36 -16.67
N MET A 65 8.52 17.73 -16.17
CA MET A 65 9.29 18.22 -15.03
C MET A 65 10.05 19.52 -15.34
N ASN A 66 10.53 19.68 -16.58
CA ASN A 66 11.26 20.88 -17.04
C ASN A 66 10.35 21.98 -17.61
N ARG A 67 9.03 21.90 -17.41
CA ARG A 67 8.11 22.88 -17.99
C ARG A 67 8.39 24.29 -17.42
N PRO A 68 8.38 25.33 -18.26
CA PRO A 68 8.73 26.68 -17.84
C PRO A 68 7.68 27.37 -16.98
N ASN A 69 6.47 26.80 -16.88
CA ASN A 69 5.27 27.41 -16.29
C ASN A 69 4.79 26.70 -15.02
N GLY A 70 5.71 26.29 -14.15
CA GLY A 70 5.39 25.78 -12.81
C GLY A 70 5.18 26.89 -11.77
N LEU A 71 4.46 26.56 -10.69
CA LEU A 71 4.52 27.35 -9.46
C LEU A 71 5.80 27.00 -8.70
N PRO A 72 6.44 27.97 -8.03
CA PRO A 72 7.53 27.66 -7.12
C PRO A 72 7.03 26.75 -5.98
N PRO A 73 7.90 25.91 -5.39
CA PRO A 73 7.56 25.12 -4.20
C PRO A 73 7.01 26.00 -3.09
N ALA A 74 6.04 25.49 -2.33
CA ALA A 74 5.59 26.15 -1.11
C ALA A 74 6.78 26.27 -0.13
N PRO A 75 6.77 27.24 0.80
CA PRO A 75 7.86 27.40 1.77
C PRO A 75 8.24 26.09 2.49
N GLU A 76 7.24 25.27 2.84
CA GLU A 76 7.37 23.97 3.49
C GLU A 76 7.90 22.84 2.58
N ASP A 77 7.88 23.04 1.26
CA ASP A 77 8.39 22.09 0.25
C ASP A 77 9.83 22.43 -0.18
N ARG A 78 10.41 23.53 0.31
CA ARG A 78 11.79 23.92 -0.01
C ARG A 78 12.75 23.09 0.83
N LEU A 79 13.80 22.59 0.18
CA LEU A 79 14.94 22.05 0.90
C LEU A 79 15.75 23.24 1.45
N ASP A 80 16.22 23.12 2.69
CA ASP A 80 17.19 24.05 3.25
C ASP A 80 18.51 23.96 2.45
N ASP A 81 19.14 25.10 2.19
CA ASP A 81 20.42 25.21 1.46
C ASP A 81 21.61 24.63 2.23
#